data_AF-A0A819JKI0-F1
#
_entry.id   AF-A0A819JKI0-F1
#
_cell.length_a   1.000
_cell.length_b   1.000
_cell.length_c   1.000
_cell.angle_alpha   90.00
_cell.angle_beta   90.00
_cell.angle_gamma   90.00
#
_symmetry.space_group_name_H-M   'P 1'
#
loop_
_entity.id
_entity.type
_entity.pdbx_description
1 polymer ?
#
loop_
_entity_poly.entity_id
_entity_poly.type
_entity_poly.pdbx_seq_one_letter_code
_entity_poly.pdbx_strand_id
1 'polypeptide(L)' 'LVLGNVISILGDPMKKGAHVPYRDSKLTRLLQDSLGGNSRTLMIACISPVDRDF' A
#
# COMPACT_ATOMS: atom_id res chain seq x y z
N LEU A 1 10.89 -0.56 0.10
CA LEU A 1 9.50 -0.88 -0.31
C LEU A 1 8.60 -0.82 0.93
N VAL A 2 8.03 0.34 1.27
CA VAL A 2 7.18 0.48 2.48
C VAL A 2 5.70 0.47 2.13
N LEU A 3 5.31 1.13 1.04
CA LEU A 3 3.92 1.14 0.56
C LEU A 3 3.38 -0.26 0.24
N GLY A 4 4.16 -1.08 -0.48
CA GLY A 4 3.78 -2.46 -0.80
C GLY A 4 3.54 -3.33 0.44
N ASN A 5 4.36 -3.16 1.49
CA ASN A 5 4.17 -3.88 2.75
C ASN A 5 2.89 -3.45 3.47
N VAL A 6 2.61 -2.14 3.51
CA VAL A 6 1.37 -1.60 4.09
C VAL A 6 0.15 -2.14 3.35
N ILE A 7 0.17 -2.10 2.01
CA ILE A 7 -0.93 -2.64 1.18
C ILE A 7 -1.09 -4.15 1.38
N SER A 8 0.01 -4.91 1.43
CA SER A 8 -0.03 -6.36 1.63
C SER A 8 -0.65 -6.75 2.97
N ILE A 9 -0.39 -6.00 4.04
CA ILE A 9 -0.99 -6.23 5.35
C ILE A 9 -2.49 -5.87 5.33
N LEU A 10 -2.86 -4.76 4.68
CA LEU A 10 -4.25 -4.29 4.62
C LEU A 10 -5.15 -5.14 3.71
N GLY A 11 -4.59 -5.70 2.64
CA GLY A 11 -5.30 -6.55 1.70
C GLY A 11 -5.45 -8.01 2.15
N ASP A 12 -4.73 -8.42 3.21
CA ASP A 12 -4.78 -9.79 3.72
C ASP A 12 -5.89 -9.93 4.79
N PRO A 13 -6.99 -10.66 4.51
CA PRO A 13 -8.09 -10.81 5.45
C PRO A 13 -7.68 -11.52 6.74
N MET A 14 -6.61 -12.33 6.74
CA MET A 14 -6.10 -12.98 7.95
C MET A 14 -5.34 -12.01 8.87
N LYS A 15 -4.85 -10.90 8.31
CA LYS A 15 -4.11 -9.85 9.05
C LYS A 15 -5.00 -8.68 9.45
N LYS A 16 -6.33 -8.81 9.35
CA LYS A 16 -7.27 -7.78 9.73
C LYS A 16 -7.13 -7.45 11.22
N GLY A 17 -6.70 -6.23 11.53
CA GLY A 17 -6.40 -5.78 12.91
C GLY A 17 -4.94 -5.92 13.34
N ALA A 18 -4.06 -6.45 12.48
CA ALA A 18 -2.62 -6.46 12.73
C ALA A 18 -2.04 -5.02 12.72
N HIS A 19 -0.90 -4.84 13.38
CA HIS A 19 -0.19 -3.56 13.36
C HIS A 19 0.24 -3.21 11.92
N VAL A 20 -0.23 -2.07 11.41
CA VAL A 20 0.16 -1.55 10.11
C VAL A 20 1.24 -0.47 10.29
N PRO A 21 2.44 -0.64 9.72
CA PRO A 21 3.58 0.24 9.95
C PRO A 21 3.52 1.52 9.10
N TYR A 22 2.45 2.31 9.23
CA TYR A 22 2.33 3.59 8.50
C TYR A 22 3.47 4.56 8.79
N ARG A 23 4.12 4.43 9.96
CA ARG A 23 5.19 5.31 10.44
C ARG A 23 6.54 5.08 9.76
N ASP A 24 6.72 3.94 9.10
CA ASP A 24 7.99 3.56 8.49
C ASP A 24 8.30 4.39 7.23
N SER A 25 7.32 5.11 6.68
CA SER A 25 7.56 6.13 5.67
C SER A 25 6.68 7.36 5.86
N LYS A 26 7.24 8.54 5.52
CA LYS A 26 6.47 9.80 5.52
C LYS A 26 5.28 9.72 4.56
N LEU A 27 5.41 9.03 3.43
CA LEU A 27 4.34 8.86 2.44
C LEU A 27 3.18 8.04 2.99
N THR A 28 3.44 6.87 3.56
CA THR A 28 2.38 6.03 4.18
C THR A 28 1.75 6.68 5.39
N ARG A 29 2.47 7.57 6.08
CA ARG A 29 1.94 8.35 7.21
C ARG A 29 1.00 9.47 6.73
N LEU A 30 1.35 10.16 5.64
CA LEU A 30 0.47 11.15 5.02
C LEU A 30 -0.79 10.49 4.44
N LEU A 31 -0.65 9.29 3.88
CA LEU A 31 -1.75 8.53 3.26
C LEU A 31 -2.46 7.59 4.23
N GLN A 32 -2.17 7.65 5.53
CA GLN A 32 -2.73 6.71 6.51
C GLN A 32 -4.26 6.69 6.49
N ASP A 33 -4.89 7.87 6.42
CA ASP A 33 -6.34 8.01 6.39
C ASP A 33 -6.96 7.53 5.07
N SER A 34 -6.20 7.62 3.97
CA SER A 34 -6.64 7.16 2.64
C SER A 34 -6.41 5.67 2.40
N LEU A 35 -5.47 5.04 3.13
CA LEU A 35 -5.11 3.63 3.02
C LEU A 35 -5.79 2.76 4.09
N GLY A 36 -6.07 3.32 5.26
CA GLY A 36 -6.62 2.59 6.41
C GLY A 36 -8.10 2.83 6.68
N GLY A 37 -8.57 2.26 7.80
CA GLY A 37 -9.94 2.46 8.28
C GLY A 37 -11.00 1.91 7.33
N ASN A 38 -11.97 2.75 6.97
CA ASN A 38 -13.06 2.43 6.04
C ASN A 38 -12.82 3.00 4.62
N SER A 39 -11.60 3.45 4.34
CA SER A 39 -11.27 3.98 3.02
C SER A 39 -11.21 2.86 1.98
N ARG A 40 -11.53 3.20 0.72
CA ARG A 40 -11.35 2.33 -0.43
C ARG A 40 -10.23 2.89 -1.28
N THR A 41 -9.12 2.17 -1.34
CA THR A 41 -7.95 2.57 -2.14
C THR A 41 -7.88 1.73 -3.41
N LEU A 42 -7.53 2.37 -4.53
CA LEU A 42 -7.19 1.71 -5.78
C LEU A 42 -5.77 2.11 -6.20
N MET A 43 -5.00 1.15 -6.70
CA MET A 43 -3.65 1.39 -7.23
C MET A 43 -3.65 1.14 -8.74
N ILE A 44 -3.13 2.09 -9.50
CA ILE A 44 -2.96 1.97 -10.95
C ILE A 44 -1.50 1.66 -11.23
N ALA A 45 -1.24 0.50 -11.83
CA ALA A 45 0.08 0.12 -12.29
C ALA A 45 0.27 0.59 -13.73
N CYS A 46 1.14 1.58 -13.94
CA CYS A 46 1.52 2.03 -15.27
C CYS A 46 2.64 1.12 -15.79
N ILE A 47 2.35 0.33 -16.83
CA ILE A 47 3.32 -0.54 -17.49
C ILE A 47 3.69 0.04 -18.87
N SER A 48 4.97 0.00 -19.21
CA SER A 48 5.45 0.36 -20.55
C SER A 48 5.64 -0.91 -21.37
N PRO A 49 5.23 -0.94 -22.65
CA PRO A 49 5.44 -2.11 -23.52
C PRO A 49 6.88 -2.21 -24.06
N VAL A 50 7.79 -1.33 -23.64
CA VAL A 50 9.19 -1.35 -24.12
C VAL A 50 10.00 -2.43 -23.40
N ASP A 51 10.73 -3.25 -24.16
CA ASP A 51 11.59 -4.34 -23.66
C ASP A 51 12.77 -3.89 -22.76
N ARG A 52 12.92 -2.58 -22.49
CA ARG A 52 14.02 -2.05 -21.68
C ARG A 52 13.80 -2.16 -20.17
N ASP A 53 12.60 -2.51 -19.73
CA ASP A 53 12.19 -2.47 -18.32
C ASP A 53 11.98 -3.87 -17.68
N PHE A 54 12.38 -4.96 -18.37
CA PHE A 54 12.49 -6.32 -17.83
C PHE A 54 13.95 -6.70 -17.56
#